data_AF-A0A1Y2VQ59-F1
#
_entry.id   AF-A0A1Y2VQ59-F1
#
_cell.length_a   1.000
_cell.length_b   1.000
_cell.length_c   1.000
_cell.angle_alpha   90.00
_cell.angle_beta   90.00
_cell.angle_gamma   90.00
#
_symmetry.space_group_name_H-M   'P 1'
#
loop_
_entity.id
_entity.type
_entity.pdbx_description
1 polymer ?
#
loop_
_entity_poly.entity_id
_entity_poly.type
_entity_poly.pdbx_seq_one_letter_code
_entity_poly.pdbx_strand_id
1 'polypeptide(L)'
;MATSPQHPKTIDQLQRELRLKDRLQAQSLVRADAVKEAFRKYMNRCLSAISITKQLPDWKDVDEYLQEKRTSPHVRIMGRRVEELVERDCIDSPYELLYHASLFALRIMTFLRSKTGEKYDISQNHRSIKHNTDLKFDRCVRIMNLLGFLVNQHRETMTERQRKKDRQKKETSWI
;
A
#
# COMPACT_ATOMS: atom_id res chain seq x y z
N MET A 1 9.05 -21.51 -13.23
CA MET A 1 9.19 -21.04 -11.84
C MET A 1 8.89 -19.55 -11.82
N ALA A 2 7.70 -19.15 -11.37
CA ALA A 2 7.36 -17.73 -11.25
C ALA A 2 8.05 -17.16 -10.02
N THR A 3 9.03 -16.28 -10.22
CA THR A 3 9.59 -15.46 -9.15
C THR A 3 8.48 -14.60 -8.56
N SER A 4 8.18 -14.76 -7.27
CA SER A 4 7.27 -13.85 -6.57
C SER A 4 7.72 -12.40 -6.83
N PRO A 5 6.80 -11.48 -7.18
CA PRO A 5 7.17 -10.10 -7.48
C PRO A 5 7.91 -9.52 -6.27
N GLN A 6 9.20 -9.24 -6.44
CA GLN A 6 10.00 -8.66 -5.38
C GLN A 6 9.61 -7.18 -5.26
N HIS A 7 8.83 -6.87 -4.23
CA HIS A 7 8.52 -5.48 -3.93
C HIS A 7 9.81 -4.66 -3.71
N PRO A 8 9.78 -3.35 -4.03
CA PRO A 8 10.92 -2.47 -3.83
C PRO A 8 11.42 -2.54 -2.39
N LYS A 9 12.74 -2.57 -2.21
CA LYS A 9 13.42 -2.52 -0.90
C LYS A 9 14.15 -1.20 -0.69
N THR A 10 14.64 -0.58 -1.76
CA THR A 10 15.33 0.71 -1.71
C THR A 10 14.49 1.82 -2.31
N ILE A 11 14.78 3.07 -1.93
CA ILE A 11 14.12 4.25 -2.52
C ILE A 11 14.37 4.32 -4.04
N ASP A 12 15.53 3.92 -4.53
CA ASP A 12 15.84 3.95 -5.97
C ASP A 12 15.07 2.87 -6.74
N GLN A 13 14.84 1.70 -6.14
CA GLN A 13 13.91 0.71 -6.69
C GLN A 13 12.49 1.25 -6.70
N LEU A 14 12.04 1.85 -5.60
CA LEU A 14 10.70 2.42 -5.50
C LEU A 14 10.49 3.52 -6.54
N GLN A 15 11.46 4.42 -6.73
CA GLN A 15 11.41 5.47 -7.72
C GLN A 15 11.21 4.92 -9.13
N ARG A 16 11.96 3.87 -9.51
CA ARG A 16 11.83 3.19 -10.82
C ARG A 16 10.48 2.49 -10.99
N GLU A 17 10.07 1.70 -10.00
CA GLU A 17 8.80 0.96 -10.02
C GLU A 17 7.58 1.88 -10.02
N LEU A 18 7.69 3.04 -9.37
CA LEU A 18 6.66 4.08 -9.39
C LEU A 18 6.81 5.06 -10.56
N ARG A 19 7.85 4.91 -11.39
CA ARG A 19 8.22 5.80 -12.51
C ARG A 19 8.40 7.28 -12.15
N LEU A 20 8.68 7.58 -10.88
CA LEU A 20 8.77 8.96 -10.39
C LEU A 20 9.96 9.70 -11.00
N LYS A 21 9.82 11.02 -11.14
CA LYS A 21 10.79 11.89 -11.81
C LYS A 21 12.19 11.76 -11.23
N ASP A 22 12.28 11.71 -9.91
CA ASP A 22 13.55 11.65 -9.19
C ASP A 22 13.39 11.00 -7.81
N ARG A 23 14.53 10.74 -7.18
CA ARG A 23 14.63 10.15 -5.85
C ARG A 23 13.97 11.01 -4.77
N LEU A 24 14.05 12.34 -4.89
CA LEU A 24 13.45 13.27 -3.91
C LEU A 24 11.93 13.17 -3.92
N GLN A 25 11.34 12.98 -5.10
CA GLN A 25 9.92 12.77 -5.26
C GLN A 25 9.47 11.45 -4.63
N ALA A 26 10.24 10.37 -4.77
CA ALA A 26 9.96 9.10 -4.09
C ALA A 26 10.03 9.23 -2.56
N GLN A 27 11.06 9.91 -2.04
CA GLN A 27 11.17 10.19 -0.60
C GLN A 27 10.02 11.06 -0.10
N SER A 28 9.65 12.08 -0.87
CA SER A 28 8.56 12.99 -0.55
C SER A 28 7.21 12.27 -0.52
N LEU A 29 6.96 11.35 -1.47
CA LEU A 29 5.76 10.51 -1.49
C LEU A 29 5.65 9.66 -0.23
N VAL A 30 6.71 8.93 0.13
CA VAL A 30 6.77 8.10 1.34
C VAL A 30 6.55 8.94 2.62
N ARG A 31 6.97 10.20 2.60
CA ARG A 31 6.83 11.14 3.72
C ARG A 31 5.48 11.87 3.75
N ALA A 32 4.66 11.77 2.71
CA ALA A 32 3.38 12.45 2.64
C ALA A 32 2.43 11.92 3.74
N ASP A 33 1.74 12.83 4.42
CA ASP A 33 0.92 12.47 5.58
C ASP A 33 -0.22 11.51 5.21
N ALA A 34 -0.82 11.67 4.02
CA ALA A 34 -1.82 10.74 3.52
C ALA A 34 -1.28 9.32 3.36
N VAL A 35 -0.03 9.17 2.92
CA VAL A 35 0.63 7.85 2.77
C VAL A 35 0.95 7.27 4.14
N LYS A 36 1.51 8.07 5.05
CA LYS A 36 1.78 7.66 6.43
C LYS A 36 0.51 7.21 7.15
N GLU A 37 -0.57 7.97 7.04
CA GLU A 37 -1.84 7.65 7.68
C GLU A 37 -2.50 6.40 7.08
N ALA A 38 -2.49 6.26 5.75
CA ALA A 38 -2.97 5.05 5.10
C ALA A 38 -2.20 3.82 5.59
N PHE A 39 -0.87 3.91 5.65
CA PHE A 39 -0.02 2.83 6.12
C PHE A 39 -0.20 2.54 7.61
N ARG A 40 -0.35 3.57 8.45
CA ARG A 40 -0.62 3.41 9.89
C ARG A 40 -1.91 2.62 10.12
N LYS A 41 -2.99 2.93 9.39
CA LYS A 41 -4.25 2.19 9.52
C LYS A 41 -4.13 0.75 9.01
N TYR A 42 -3.37 0.52 7.92
CA TYR A 42 -3.02 -0.83 7.47
C TYR A 42 -2.27 -1.61 8.57
N MET A 43 -1.25 -1.02 9.18
CA MET A 43 -0.45 -1.69 10.20
C MET A 43 -1.24 -2.05 11.46
N ASN A 44 -2.06 -1.12 11.96
CA ASN A 44 -2.84 -1.32 13.18
C ASN A 44 -3.78 -2.53 13.09
N ARG A 45 -4.27 -2.83 11.88
CA ARG A 45 -5.19 -3.95 11.65
C ARG A 45 -4.44 -5.23 11.29
N CYS A 46 -3.47 -5.15 10.38
CA CYS A 46 -2.84 -6.35 9.85
C CYS A 46 -1.62 -6.81 10.65
N LEU A 47 -0.75 -5.90 11.13
CA LEU A 47 0.61 -6.24 11.57
C LEU A 47 0.77 -6.35 13.09
N SER A 48 -0.32 -6.30 13.86
CA SER A 48 -0.27 -6.22 15.33
C SER A 48 -0.01 -7.54 16.06
N ALA A 49 -0.03 -8.72 15.41
CA ALA A 49 0.21 -9.96 16.14
C ALA A 49 0.95 -11.09 15.38
N ILE A 50 0.64 -11.39 14.11
CA ILE A 50 1.10 -12.65 13.47
C ILE A 50 1.46 -12.50 11.97
N SER A 51 1.13 -11.38 11.30
CA SER A 51 1.15 -11.30 9.83
C SER A 51 2.48 -10.87 9.18
N ILE A 52 3.55 -10.67 9.95
CA ILE A 52 4.84 -10.20 9.40
C ILE A 52 5.44 -11.22 8.42
N THR A 53 5.02 -12.49 8.49
CA THR A 53 5.46 -13.56 7.58
C THR A 53 4.54 -13.76 6.37
N LYS A 54 3.31 -13.25 6.40
CA LYS A 54 2.38 -13.41 5.28
C LYS A 54 2.83 -12.55 4.09
N GLN A 55 2.73 -13.14 2.90
CA GLN A 55 2.94 -12.42 1.65
C GLN A 55 1.79 -11.43 1.45
N LEU A 56 2.10 -10.29 0.84
CA LEU A 56 1.06 -9.34 0.42
C LEU A 56 0.22 -9.97 -0.69
N PRO A 57 -1.07 -9.62 -0.79
CA PRO A 57 -1.89 -10.02 -1.93
C PRO A 57 -1.30 -9.48 -3.23
N ASP A 58 -1.53 -10.18 -4.34
CA ASP A 58 -1.13 -9.67 -5.65
C ASP A 58 -1.98 -8.44 -5.98
N TRP A 59 -1.45 -7.54 -6.82
CA TRP A 59 -2.20 -6.38 -7.27
C TRP A 59 -3.44 -6.77 -8.06
N LYS A 60 -3.44 -7.93 -8.73
CA LYS A 60 -4.59 -8.48 -9.44
C LYS A 60 -5.74 -8.79 -8.49
N ASP A 61 -5.44 -9.47 -7.37
CA ASP A 61 -6.44 -9.81 -6.37
C ASP A 61 -7.09 -8.54 -5.80
N VAL A 62 -6.26 -7.53 -5.52
CA VAL A 62 -6.72 -6.22 -5.02
C VAL A 62 -7.59 -5.52 -6.07
N ASP A 63 -7.17 -5.49 -7.34
CA ASP A 63 -7.95 -4.83 -8.39
C ASP A 63 -9.28 -5.55 -8.67
N GLU A 64 -9.27 -6.88 -8.73
CA GLU A 64 -10.46 -7.71 -8.91
C GLU A 64 -11.46 -7.48 -7.77
N TYR A 65 -11.00 -7.55 -6.52
CA TYR A 65 -11.84 -7.27 -5.37
C TYR A 65 -12.42 -5.85 -5.41
N LEU A 66 -11.60 -4.83 -5.72
CA LEU A 66 -12.09 -3.46 -5.84
C LEU A 66 -13.08 -3.28 -6.99
N GLN A 67 -12.91 -4.02 -8.08
CA GLN A 67 -13.82 -4.02 -9.21
C GLN A 67 -15.16 -4.67 -8.84
N GLU A 68 -15.14 -5.80 -8.12
CA GLU A 68 -16.33 -6.44 -7.56
C GLU A 68 -17.09 -5.49 -6.64
N LYS A 69 -16.40 -4.78 -5.73
CA LYS A 69 -17.04 -3.81 -4.85
C LYS A 69 -17.64 -2.63 -5.61
N ARG A 70 -17.02 -2.17 -6.70
CA ARG A 70 -17.59 -1.11 -7.57
C ARG A 70 -18.86 -1.55 -8.29
N THR A 71 -18.97 -2.83 -8.66
CA THR A 71 -20.14 -3.37 -9.36
C THR A 71 -21.23 -3.86 -8.41
N SER A 72 -20.93 -3.95 -7.11
CA SER A 72 -21.88 -4.33 -6.06
C SER A 72 -23.17 -3.50 -6.10
N PRO A 73 -24.34 -4.13 -5.88
CA PRO A 73 -25.62 -3.43 -5.75
C PRO A 73 -25.61 -2.30 -4.71
N HIS A 74 -24.80 -2.43 -3.65
CA HIS A 74 -24.71 -1.40 -2.61
C HIS A 74 -24.08 -0.09 -3.12
N VAL A 75 -23.17 -0.17 -4.10
CA VAL A 75 -22.59 1.02 -4.74
C VAL A 75 -23.53 1.52 -5.84
N ARG A 76 -24.02 0.62 -6.67
CA ARG A 76 -24.80 0.98 -7.87
C ARG A 76 -26.22 1.47 -7.57
N ILE A 77 -26.85 0.92 -6.53
CA ILE A 77 -28.27 1.16 -6.21
C ILE A 77 -28.40 2.05 -4.97
N MET A 78 -27.59 1.78 -3.93
CA MET A 78 -27.70 2.49 -2.64
C MET A 78 -26.75 3.70 -2.53
N GLY A 79 -25.99 4.01 -3.60
CA GLY A 79 -25.11 5.19 -3.65
C GLY A 79 -23.94 5.18 -2.67
N ARG A 80 -23.62 4.03 -2.05
CA ARG A 80 -22.52 3.93 -1.09
C ARG A 80 -21.17 4.08 -1.78
N ARG A 81 -20.21 4.67 -1.08
CA ARG A 81 -18.83 4.74 -1.57
C ARG A 81 -18.18 3.37 -1.43
N VAL A 82 -17.40 2.96 -2.43
CA VAL A 82 -16.61 1.71 -2.39
C VAL A 82 -15.73 1.66 -1.13
N GLU A 83 -15.17 2.80 -0.73
CA GLU A 83 -14.36 2.90 0.50
C GLU A 83 -15.14 2.48 1.74
N GLU A 84 -16.41 2.86 1.89
CA GLU A 84 -17.24 2.48 3.05
C GLU A 84 -17.49 0.97 3.11
N LEU A 85 -17.64 0.31 1.96
CA LEU A 85 -17.81 -1.14 1.89
C LEU A 85 -16.54 -1.87 2.30
N VAL A 86 -15.39 -1.43 1.78
CA VAL A 86 -14.10 -2.03 2.13
C VAL A 86 -13.72 -1.74 3.58
N GLU A 87 -14.05 -0.55 4.11
CA GLU A 87 -13.87 -0.24 5.53
C GLU A 87 -14.71 -1.15 6.43
N ARG A 88 -15.93 -1.49 6.03
CA ARG A 88 -16.76 -2.47 6.75
C ARG A 88 -16.12 -3.85 6.72
N ASP A 89 -15.70 -4.33 5.56
CA ASP A 89 -15.01 -5.63 5.44
C ASP A 89 -13.74 -5.68 6.33
N CYS A 90 -13.01 -4.57 6.42
CA CYS A 90 -11.86 -4.41 7.31
C CYS A 90 -12.20 -4.42 8.81
N ILE A 91 -13.44 -4.05 9.18
CA ILE A 91 -13.93 -4.08 10.57
C ILE A 91 -14.39 -5.50 10.92
N ASP A 92 -15.15 -6.12 10.02
CA ASP A 92 -15.74 -7.45 10.22
C ASP A 92 -14.66 -8.54 10.18
N SER A 93 -13.62 -8.36 9.36
CA SER A 93 -12.50 -9.30 9.19
C SER A 93 -11.14 -8.60 9.32
N PRO A 94 -10.70 -8.21 10.54
CA PRO A 94 -9.56 -7.31 10.76
C PRO A 94 -8.17 -7.89 10.43
N TYR A 95 -8.09 -9.17 10.03
CA TYR A 95 -6.84 -9.86 9.72
C TYR A 95 -6.76 -10.33 8.26
N GLU A 96 -7.75 -9.96 7.44
CA GLU A 96 -7.78 -10.32 6.03
C GLU A 96 -6.96 -9.32 5.20
N LEU A 97 -5.78 -9.75 4.74
CA LEU A 97 -4.81 -8.86 4.10
C LEU A 97 -5.35 -8.23 2.83
N LEU A 98 -6.19 -8.95 2.09
CA LEU A 98 -6.80 -8.46 0.86
C LEU A 98 -7.63 -7.19 1.11
N TYR A 99 -8.46 -7.19 2.15
CA TYR A 99 -9.36 -6.06 2.45
C TYR A 99 -8.56 -4.82 2.87
N HIS A 100 -7.56 -5.01 3.72
CA HIS A 100 -6.74 -3.90 4.19
C HIS A 100 -5.78 -3.35 3.13
N ALA A 101 -5.22 -4.21 2.26
CA ALA A 101 -4.44 -3.77 1.10
C ALA A 101 -5.34 -2.99 0.12
N SER A 102 -6.57 -3.43 -0.08
CA SER A 102 -7.57 -2.74 -0.91
C SER A 102 -7.96 -1.39 -0.34
N LEU A 103 -8.15 -1.30 0.98
CA LEU A 103 -8.44 -0.03 1.65
C LEU A 103 -7.24 0.94 1.57
N PHE A 104 -6.02 0.44 1.76
CA PHE A 104 -4.81 1.22 1.53
C PHE A 104 -4.81 1.75 0.10
N ALA A 105 -5.08 0.90 -0.90
CA ALA A 105 -5.09 1.30 -2.28
C ALA A 105 -6.13 2.37 -2.61
N LEU A 106 -7.35 2.28 -2.08
CA LEU A 106 -8.39 3.30 -2.23
C LEU A 106 -7.97 4.65 -1.68
N ARG A 107 -7.32 4.67 -0.51
CA ARG A 107 -6.84 5.92 0.09
C ARG A 107 -5.71 6.55 -0.69
N ILE A 108 -4.77 5.74 -1.18
CA ILE A 108 -3.70 6.24 -2.04
C ILE A 108 -4.25 6.73 -3.38
N MET A 109 -5.20 6.02 -3.99
CA MET A 109 -5.88 6.48 -5.20
C MET A 109 -6.59 7.83 -4.99
N THR A 110 -7.25 8.00 -3.84
CA THR A 110 -7.90 9.26 -3.47
C THR A 110 -6.88 10.39 -3.27
N PHE A 111 -5.78 10.10 -2.57
CA PHE A 111 -4.68 11.04 -2.42
C PHE A 111 -4.08 11.47 -3.76
N LEU A 112 -3.79 10.53 -4.67
CA LEU A 112 -3.23 10.81 -5.99
C LEU A 112 -4.15 11.67 -6.87
N ARG A 113 -5.46 11.67 -6.62
CA ARG A 113 -6.44 12.55 -7.29
C ARG A 113 -6.56 13.94 -6.66
N SER A 114 -5.94 14.17 -5.50
CA SER A 114 -5.92 15.49 -4.84
C SER A 114 -4.87 16.41 -5.46
N LYS A 115 -5.04 17.73 -5.31
CA LYS A 115 -4.04 18.74 -5.73
C LYS A 115 -2.64 18.47 -5.18
N THR A 116 -2.55 17.97 -3.96
CA THR A 116 -1.27 17.64 -3.32
C THR A 116 -0.63 16.36 -3.85
N GLY A 117 -1.45 15.41 -4.30
CA GLY A 117 -1.02 14.10 -4.76
C GLY A 117 -0.79 14.01 -6.26
N GLU A 118 -1.38 14.90 -7.05
CA GLU A 118 -1.32 14.88 -8.53
C GLU A 118 0.12 14.87 -9.06
N LYS A 119 1.04 15.56 -8.37
CA LYS A 119 2.46 15.59 -8.73
C LYS A 119 3.13 14.21 -8.70
N TYR A 120 2.57 13.24 -7.97
CA TYR A 120 3.03 11.85 -7.93
C TYR A 120 2.25 10.93 -8.90
N ASP A 121 1.17 11.43 -9.50
CA ASP A 121 0.29 10.70 -10.42
C ASP A 121 0.72 10.90 -11.88
N ILE A 122 1.71 10.12 -12.31
CA ILE A 122 2.25 10.15 -13.69
C ILE A 122 1.20 9.79 -14.76
N SER A 123 0.09 9.15 -14.37
CA SER A 123 -0.96 8.73 -15.30
C SER A 123 -1.74 9.89 -15.94
N GLN A 124 -1.56 11.13 -15.48
CA GLN A 124 -2.25 12.30 -16.04
C GLN A 124 -1.68 12.80 -17.38
N ASN A 125 -0.48 12.37 -17.78
CA ASN A 125 0.17 12.94 -18.97
C ASN A 125 -0.30 12.36 -20.32
N HIS A 126 -1.16 11.33 -20.36
CA HIS A 126 -1.65 10.75 -21.61
C HIS A 126 -3.19 10.73 -21.66
N ARG A 127 -3.76 11.86 -22.12
CA ARG A 127 -5.19 12.06 -22.43
C ARG A 127 -5.61 11.26 -23.68
N SER A 128 -5.66 9.94 -23.58
CA SER A 128 -6.22 9.07 -24.61
C SER A 128 -7.34 8.22 -24.00
N ILE A 129 -8.56 8.43 -24.49
CA ILE A 129 -9.82 7.85 -24.00
C ILE A 129 -9.83 6.31 -24.08
N LYS A 130 -8.91 5.71 -24.86
CA LYS A 130 -8.77 4.25 -25.03
C LYS A 130 -7.96 3.54 -23.93
N HIS A 131 -7.27 4.25 -23.04
CA HIS A 131 -6.35 3.67 -22.04
C HIS A 131 -6.84 3.70 -20.58
N ASN A 132 -8.12 4.02 -20.32
CA ASN A 132 -8.60 4.25 -18.95
C ASN A 132 -8.52 2.98 -18.07
N THR A 133 -8.62 1.79 -18.65
CA THR A 133 -8.43 0.51 -17.95
C THR A 133 -6.94 0.23 -17.69
N ASP A 134 -6.08 0.35 -18.71
CA ASP A 134 -4.62 0.17 -18.60
C ASP A 134 -3.99 1.11 -17.56
N LEU A 135 -4.45 2.36 -17.49
CA LEU A 135 -4.00 3.34 -16.51
C LEU A 135 -4.46 3.02 -15.08
N LYS A 136 -5.61 2.37 -14.92
CA LYS A 136 -6.07 1.89 -13.59
C LYS A 136 -5.28 0.67 -13.15
N PHE A 137 -4.98 -0.25 -14.07
CA PHE A 137 -4.15 -1.42 -13.80
C PHE A 137 -2.72 -1.03 -13.40
N ASP A 138 -2.05 -0.16 -14.16
CA ASP A 138 -0.73 0.39 -13.82
C ASP A 138 -0.73 1.08 -12.46
N ARG A 139 -1.81 1.81 -12.15
CA ARG A 139 -1.96 2.49 -10.87
C ARG A 139 -2.06 1.52 -9.69
N CYS A 140 -2.82 0.43 -9.81
CA CYS A 140 -2.92 -0.58 -8.74
C CYS A 140 -1.57 -1.24 -8.48
N VAL A 141 -0.85 -1.65 -9.54
CA VAL A 141 0.52 -2.22 -9.45
C VAL A 141 1.45 -1.29 -8.68
N ARG A 142 1.49 -0.01 -9.08
CA ARG A 142 2.35 1.00 -8.44
C ARG A 142 2.00 1.20 -6.96
N ILE A 143 0.71 1.26 -6.64
CA ILE A 143 0.25 1.39 -5.26
C ILE A 143 0.66 0.18 -4.42
N MET A 144 0.58 -1.03 -4.97
CA MET A 144 1.02 -2.24 -4.28
C MET A 144 2.54 -2.30 -4.13
N ASN A 145 3.30 -1.78 -5.08
CA ASN A 145 4.75 -1.57 -4.92
C ASN A 145 5.08 -0.58 -3.80
N LEU A 146 4.30 0.49 -3.64
CA LEU A 146 4.42 1.41 -2.51
C LEU A 146 4.11 0.69 -1.18
N LEU A 147 3.02 -0.08 -1.11
CA LEU A 147 2.68 -0.84 0.10
C LEU A 147 3.79 -1.83 0.47
N GLY A 148 4.28 -2.60 -0.50
CA GLY A 148 5.36 -3.56 -0.32
C GLY A 148 6.65 -2.91 0.18
N PHE A 149 7.01 -1.76 -0.38
CA PHE A 149 8.14 -0.98 0.12
C PHE A 149 7.97 -0.57 1.59
N LEU A 150 6.80 -0.01 1.96
CA LEU A 150 6.53 0.43 3.33
C LEU A 150 6.56 -0.74 4.32
N VAL A 151 6.02 -1.90 3.94
CA VAL A 151 6.10 -3.13 4.73
C VAL A 151 7.54 -3.58 4.92
N ASN A 152 8.37 -3.57 3.87
CA ASN A 152 9.79 -3.91 3.97
C ASN A 152 10.53 -2.97 4.94
N GLN A 153 10.33 -1.66 4.82
CA GLN A 153 10.94 -0.66 5.71
C GLN A 153 10.51 -0.85 7.17
N HIS A 154 9.24 -1.19 7.40
CA HIS A 154 8.75 -1.49 8.74
C HIS A 154 9.41 -2.75 9.34
N ARG A 155 9.53 -3.82 8.57
CA ARG A 155 10.18 -5.07 8.99
C ARG A 155 11.63 -4.86 9.37
N GLU A 156 12.37 -4.09 8.57
CA GLU A 156 13.76 -3.72 8.85
C GLU A 156 13.86 -2.93 10.17
N THR A 157 12.99 -1.93 10.36
CA THR A 157 12.95 -1.12 11.59
C THR A 157 12.68 -1.98 12.83
N MET A 158 11.74 -2.93 12.76
CA MET A 158 11.42 -3.82 13.87
C MET A 158 12.57 -4.79 14.17
N THR A 159 13.22 -5.32 13.14
CA THR A 159 14.40 -6.19 13.28
C THR A 159 15.55 -5.46 13.95
N GLU A 160 15.82 -4.21 13.55
CA GLU A 160 16.87 -3.39 14.16
C GLU A 160 16.59 -3.07 15.62
N ARG A 161 15.32 -2.74 15.96
CA ARG A 161 14.88 -2.52 17.34
C ARG A 161 15.08 -3.76 18.20
N GLN A 162 14.75 -4.94 17.69
CA GLN A 162 14.95 -6.19 18.41
C GLN A 162 16.44 -6.45 18.66
N ARG A 163 17.29 -6.30 17.64
CA ARG A 163 18.76 -6.45 17.78
C ARG A 163 19.34 -5.49 18.82
N LYS A 164 18.86 -4.24 18.87
CA LYS A 164 19.26 -3.25 19.89
C LYS A 164 18.86 -3.70 21.29
N LYS A 165 17.63 -4.17 21.49
CA LYS A 165 17.17 -4.74 22.77
C LYS A 165 17.99 -5.95 23.21
N ASP A 166 18.33 -6.84 22.27
CA ASP A 166 19.10 -8.05 22.59
C ASP A 166 20.56 -7.72 22.96
N ARG A 167 21.17 -6.71 22.32
CA ARG A 167 22.49 -6.19 22.71
C ARG A 167 22.47 -5.59 24.11
N GLN A 168 21.48 -4.74 24.39
CA GLN A 168 21.33 -4.10 25.69
C GLN A 168 21.09 -5.12 26.82
N LYS A 169 20.26 -6.15 26.57
CA LYS A 169 20.05 -7.26 27.52
C LYS A 169 21.32 -8.04 27.80
N LYS A 170 22.15 -8.29 26.77
CA LYS A 170 23.45 -8.96 26.95
C LYS A 170 24.36 -8.10 27.82
N GLU A 171 24.52 -6.82 27.52
CA GLU A 171 25.36 -5.89 28.29
C GLU A 171 24.93 -5.77 29.76
N THR A 172 23.62 -5.77 30.05
CA THR A 172 23.10 -5.74 31.43
C THR A 172 23.14 -7.09 32.15
N SER A 173 23.38 -8.20 31.46
CA SER A 173 23.48 -9.55 32.05
C SER A 173 24.90 -9.90 32.53
N TRP A 174 25.89 -9.05 32.24
CA TRP A 174 27.30 -9.19 32.66
C TRP A 174 27.68 -8.23 33.80
N ILE A 175 26.70 -7.55 34.41
CA ILE A 175 26.82 -6.71 35.61
C ILE A 175 26.01 -7.38 36.71
#